data_AF-X0W431-F1
#
_entry.id   AF-X0W431-F1
#
_cell.length_a   1.000
_cell.length_b   1.000
_cell.length_c   1.000
_cell.angle_alpha   90.00
_cell.angle_beta   90.00
_cell.angle_gamma   90.00
#
_symmetry.space_group_name_H-M   'P 1'
#
loop_
_entity.id
_entity.type
_entity.pdbx_description
1 polymer ?
#
loop_
_entity_poly.entity_id
_entity_poly.type
_entity_poly.pdbx_seq_one_letter_code
_entity_poly.pdbx_strand_id
1 'polypeptide(L)'
;KVKEIAEMVRSVINPDIPIKTTPTDDKRSYHVSSRKIKEELGFEPKHTIEEAIADLKRAYQEGKLPNPMEDIRYYNIKTMQAINLK
;
A
#
# COMPACT_ATOMS: atom_id res chain seq x y z
N LYS A 1 10.62 -3.98 -9.32
CA LYS A 1 9.29 -3.89 -8.69
C LYS A 1 9.22 -2.89 -7.53
N VAL A 2 9.84 -3.10 -6.34
CA VAL A 2 9.74 -2.10 -5.23
C VAL A 2 10.30 -0.73 -5.61
N LYS A 3 11.43 -0.70 -6.33
CA LYS A 3 12.01 0.54 -6.87
C LYS A 3 11.05 1.29 -7.79
N GLU A 4 10.36 0.59 -8.70
CA GLU A 4 9.36 1.21 -9.60
C GLU A 4 8.21 1.83 -8.82
N ILE A 5 7.74 1.18 -7.74
CA ILE A 5 6.70 1.75 -6.88
C ILE A 5 7.20 3.01 -6.19
N ALA A 6 8.43 3.02 -5.66
CA ALA A 6 9.01 4.21 -5.04
C ALA A 6 9.09 5.39 -6.03
N GLU A 7 9.43 5.11 -7.30
CA GLU A 7 9.46 6.09 -8.37
C GLU A 7 8.07 6.65 -8.72
N MET A 8 7.05 5.78 -8.82
CA MET A 8 5.66 6.20 -9.01
C MET A 8 5.17 7.08 -7.86
N VAL A 9 5.47 6.68 -6.62
CA VAL A 9 5.12 7.47 -5.42
C VAL A 9 5.77 8.85 -5.47
N ARG A 10 7.08 8.93 -5.76
CA ARG A 10 7.79 10.20 -5.90
C ARG A 10 7.13 11.08 -6.96
N SER A 11 6.85 10.54 -8.14
CA SER A 11 6.21 11.26 -9.25
C SER A 11 4.85 11.86 -8.86
N VAL A 12 3.99 11.08 -8.20
CA VAL A 12 2.62 11.49 -7.85
C VAL A 12 2.57 12.41 -6.62
N ILE A 13 3.41 12.16 -5.61
CA ILE A 13 3.37 12.90 -4.34
C ILE A 13 4.15 14.21 -4.45
N ASN A 14 5.45 14.13 -4.71
CA ASN A 14 6.38 15.24 -4.83
C ASN A 14 7.71 14.75 -5.47
N PRO A 15 8.09 15.25 -6.66
CA PRO A 15 9.33 14.87 -7.36
C PRO A 15 10.62 15.04 -6.55
N ASP A 16 10.64 15.93 -5.57
CA ASP A 16 11.82 16.24 -4.75
C ASP A 16 12.04 15.25 -3.59
N ILE A 17 11.13 14.27 -3.40
CA ILE A 17 11.28 13.26 -2.34
C ILE A 17 12.50 12.36 -2.66
N PRO A 18 13.45 12.23 -1.72
CA PRO A 18 14.61 11.38 -1.92
C PRO A 18 14.23 9.90 -1.84
N ILE A 19 14.78 9.09 -2.75
CA ILE A 19 14.66 7.62 -2.70
C ILE A 19 15.97 7.05 -2.15
N LYS A 20 15.89 6.37 -1.00
CA LYS A 20 17.01 5.63 -0.41
C LYS A 20 16.82 4.14 -0.62
N THR A 21 17.85 3.47 -1.13
CA THR A 21 17.87 2.00 -1.25
C THR A 21 18.79 1.41 -0.19
N THR A 22 18.35 0.35 0.47
CA THR A 22 19.16 -0.40 1.45
C THR A 22 19.07 -1.90 1.16
N PRO A 23 20.13 -2.68 1.45
CA PRO A 23 20.06 -4.14 1.35
C PRO A 23 18.98 -4.73 2.25
N THR A 24 18.42 -5.87 1.84
CA THR A 24 17.48 -6.66 2.64
C THR A 24 17.72 -8.14 2.41
N ASP A 25 17.52 -8.94 3.44
CA ASP A 25 17.48 -10.40 3.41
C ASP A 25 16.06 -10.95 3.18
N ASP A 26 15.07 -10.06 3.03
CA ASP A 26 13.70 -10.42 2.75
C ASP A 26 13.55 -10.95 1.32
N LYS A 27 13.27 -12.25 1.21
CA LYS A 27 13.09 -12.96 -0.07
C LYS A 27 11.64 -13.00 -0.54
N ARG A 28 10.71 -12.36 0.17
CA ARG A 28 9.28 -12.41 -0.17
C ARG A 28 9.03 -11.77 -1.54
N SER A 29 8.52 -12.59 -2.46
CA SER A 29 8.11 -12.16 -3.79
C SER A 29 6.88 -12.95 -4.22
N TYR A 30 5.69 -12.44 -3.88
CA TYR A 30 4.43 -13.06 -4.24
C TYR A 30 3.94 -12.54 -5.60
N HIS A 31 3.28 -13.41 -6.35
CA HIS A 31 2.56 -13.07 -7.57
C HIS A 31 1.17 -13.69 -7.51
N VAL A 32 0.14 -12.85 -7.68
CA VAL A 32 -1.25 -13.30 -7.76
C VAL A 32 -1.66 -13.29 -9.24
N SER A 33 -2.29 -14.38 -9.67
CA SER A 33 -2.99 -14.43 -10.95
C SER A 33 -4.47 -14.13 -10.74
N SER A 34 -4.96 -13.07 -11.40
CA SER A 34 -6.38 -12.69 -11.40
C SER A 34 -7.17 -13.37 -12.54
N ARG A 35 -6.61 -14.41 -13.18
CA ARG A 35 -7.25 -15.05 -14.34
C ARG A 35 -8.63 -15.62 -14.00
N LYS A 36 -8.72 -16.37 -12.90
CA LYS A 36 -9.96 -17.04 -12.50
C LYS A 36 -11.09 -16.04 -12.22
N ILE A 37 -10.82 -14.94 -11.51
CA ILE A 37 -11.88 -13.96 -11.18
C ILE A 37 -12.36 -13.21 -12.44
N LYS A 38 -11.46 -12.99 -13.41
CA LYS A 38 -11.84 -12.46 -14.73
C LYS A 38 -12.72 -13.45 -15.50
N GLU A 39 -12.33 -14.72 -15.56
CA GLU A 39 -13.04 -15.77 -16.30
C GLU A 39 -14.44 -16.03 -15.72
N GLU A 40 -14.55 -16.14 -14.39
CA GLU A 40 -15.81 -16.52 -13.72
C GLU A 40 -16.76 -15.34 -13.51
N LEU A 41 -16.22 -14.14 -13.22
CA LEU A 41 -17.02 -12.98 -12.80
C LEU A 41 -16.90 -11.78 -13.73
N GLY A 42 -16.06 -11.84 -14.76
CA GLY A 42 -15.77 -10.69 -15.63
C GLY A 42 -15.08 -9.53 -14.90
N PHE A 43 -14.52 -9.79 -13.71
CA PHE A 43 -13.90 -8.74 -12.91
C PHE A 43 -12.49 -8.41 -13.40
N GLU A 44 -12.25 -7.13 -13.67
CA GLU A 44 -10.94 -6.59 -14.02
C GLU A 44 -10.67 -5.27 -13.29
N PRO A 45 -9.42 -4.99 -12.90
CA PRO A 45 -9.06 -3.71 -12.32
C PRO A 45 -9.25 -2.59 -13.37
N LYS A 46 -9.96 -1.53 -12.96
CA LYS A 46 -10.21 -0.35 -13.80
C LYS A 46 -9.31 0.84 -13.46
N HIS A 47 -8.55 0.72 -12.37
CA HIS A 47 -7.73 1.80 -11.84
C HIS A 47 -6.24 1.46 -11.90
N THR A 48 -5.41 2.49 -12.03
CA THR A 48 -3.95 2.35 -12.06
C THR A 48 -3.32 2.44 -10.67
N ILE A 49 -2.02 2.12 -10.58
CA ILE A 49 -1.27 2.26 -9.33
C ILE A 49 -1.11 3.74 -8.97
N GLU A 50 -0.91 4.61 -9.95
CA GLU A 50 -0.78 6.06 -9.77
C GLU A 50 -2.07 6.68 -9.23
N GLU A 51 -3.24 6.25 -9.73
CA GLU A 51 -4.54 6.64 -9.18
C GLU A 51 -4.66 6.23 -7.71
N ALA A 52 -4.28 5.00 -7.36
CA ALA A 52 -4.29 4.54 -5.97
C ALA A 52 -3.35 5.38 -5.08
N ILE A 53 -2.18 5.79 -5.57
CA ILE A 53 -1.26 6.68 -4.84
C ILE A 53 -1.88 8.07 -4.65
N ALA A 54 -2.52 8.63 -5.69
CA ALA A 54 -3.20 9.91 -5.62
C ALA A 54 -4.38 9.89 -4.65
N ASP A 55 -5.13 8.80 -4.61
CA ASP A 55 -6.24 8.58 -3.69
C ASP A 55 -5.76 8.54 -2.23
N LEU A 56 -4.64 7.87 -1.96
CA LEU A 56 -4.01 7.90 -0.64
C LEU A 56 -3.58 9.32 -0.26
N LYS A 57 -2.90 10.06 -1.16
CA LYS A 57 -2.52 11.46 -0.93
C LYS A 57 -3.72 12.31 -0.51
N ARG A 58 -4.83 12.21 -1.26
CA ARG A 58 -6.07 12.92 -0.97
C ARG A 58 -6.66 12.51 0.38
N ALA A 59 -6.67 11.22 0.71
CA ALA A 59 -7.17 10.75 2.00
C ALA A 59 -6.37 11.30 3.19
N TYR A 60 -5.04 11.43 3.05
CA TYR A 60 -4.19 12.09 4.05
C TYR A 60 -4.53 13.59 4.18
N GLN A 61 -4.67 14.30 3.06
CA GLN A 61 -5.00 15.73 3.04
C GLN A 61 -6.38 16.03 3.63
N GLU A 62 -7.34 15.11 3.43
CA GLU A 62 -8.70 15.20 3.98
C GLU A 62 -8.80 14.73 5.44
N GLY A 63 -7.70 14.31 6.07
CA GLY A 63 -7.70 13.85 7.46
C GLY A 63 -8.41 12.51 7.69
N LYS A 64 -8.61 11.71 6.64
CA LYS A 64 -9.30 10.40 6.71
C LYS A 64 -8.45 9.31 7.40
N LEU A 65 -7.15 9.56 7.57
CA LEU A 65 -6.18 8.68 8.22
C LEU A 65 -5.63 9.37 9.49
N PRO A 66 -6.39 9.39 10.59
CA PRO A 66 -5.93 10.01 11.84
C PRO A 66 -4.81 9.19 12.48
N ASN A 67 -3.75 9.85 12.94
CA ASN A 67 -2.63 9.25 13.69
C ASN A 67 -2.09 7.93 13.08
N PRO A 68 -1.76 7.89 11.77
CA PRO A 68 -1.51 6.64 11.04
C PRO A 68 -0.25 5.89 11.49
N MET A 69 0.63 6.55 12.26
CA MET A 69 1.87 5.99 12.80
C MET A 69 1.77 5.59 14.29
N GLU A 70 0.61 5.82 14.92
CA GLU A 70 0.46 5.68 16.37
C GLU A 70 -0.77 4.87 16.76
N ASP A 71 -1.90 5.05 16.07
CA ASP A 71 -3.15 4.39 16.41
C ASP A 71 -3.04 2.86 16.19
N ILE A 72 -3.42 2.10 17.20
CA ILE A 72 -3.36 0.64 17.23
C ILE A 72 -4.10 0.00 16.05
N ARG A 73 -5.13 0.66 15.49
CA ARG A 73 -5.94 0.15 14.37
C ARG A 73 -5.11 -0.15 13.11
N TYR A 74 -3.95 0.48 12.97
CA TYR A 74 -3.04 0.29 11.83
C TYR A 74 -1.99 -0.80 12.08
N TYR A 75 -2.07 -1.50 13.22
CA TYR A 75 -1.12 -2.53 13.62
C TYR A 75 -1.86 -3.81 14.02
N ASN A 76 -1.81 -4.83 13.17
CA ASN A 76 -2.49 -6.11 13.40
C ASN A 76 -2.11 -6.74 14.74
N ILE A 77 -0.82 -6.87 15.05
CA ILE A 77 -0.36 -7.52 16.30
C ILE A 77 -0.77 -6.72 17.53
N LYS A 78 -0.63 -5.38 17.52
CA LYS A 78 -1.06 -4.54 18.65
C LYS A 78 -2.57 -4.64 18.87
N THR A 79 -3.35 -4.65 17.78
CA THR A 79 -4.81 -4.83 17.85
C THR A 79 -5.17 -6.18 18.46
N MET A 80 -4.57 -7.27 17.98
CA MET A 80 -4.80 -8.62 18.50
C MET A 80 -4.47 -8.72 20.01
N GLN A 81 -3.33 -8.15 20.42
CA GLN A 81 -2.93 -8.11 21.83
C GLN A 81 -3.92 -7.31 22.69
N ALA A 82 -4.37 -6.14 22.22
CA ALA A 82 -5.32 -5.30 22.93
C ALA A 82 -6.67 -5.97 23.19
N ILE A 83 -7.11 -6.84 22.27
CA ILE A 83 -8.36 -7.60 22.40
C ILE A 83 -8.17 -9.02 22.94
N ASN A 84 -6.95 -9.39 23.35
CA ASN A 84 -6.60 -10.74 23.82
C ASN A 84 -6.95 -11.85 22.81
N LEU A 85 -6.76 -11.59 21.50
CA LEU A 85 -6.95 -12.59 20.45
C LEU A 85 -5.79 -13.61 20.53
N LYS A 86 -6.14 -14.89 20.64
CA LYS A 86 -5.19 -16.01 20.67
C LYS A 86 -4.81 -16.49 19.28
#